data_AF-A0A8G2M506-F1
#
_entry.id   AF-A0A8G2M506-F1
#
_cell.length_a   1.000
_cell.length_b   1.000
_cell.length_c   1.000
_cell.angle_alpha   90.00
_cell.angle_beta   90.00
_cell.angle_gamma   90.00
#
_symmetry.space_group_name_H-M   'P 1'
#
loop_
_entity.id
_entity.type
_entity.pdbx_description
1 polymer ?
#
loop_
_entity_poly.entity_id
_entity_poly.type
_entity_poly.pdbx_seq_one_letter_code
_entity_poly.pdbx_strand_id
1 'polypeptide(L)'
;MTETETDPLIATAQELLSARLVARTWGNLSRRLSPESYLITPSGRDYNEMAPHDLVEVTFDGDWIGDLKPSGERGLHTTIYRERGDAKFIIHTHQPYASALSLGGDLDLPSDLAARVGSSVLPVAEYGLPSTKKLHQAVADAMWHTGSRAILMRAHGAVLFGEDPEELVDLAQSLEVFCAEVVTDLTGAETCGSVRRFVRDGFGLPPQVVHIFMRREDAGAVIGDDSPLLLEFRETGLPAYLDDYAQLIGLRAGKTFGTNLIFGRKAAYFLGADLAEAEAAREVSRKNALAAKVAASLGASPLPRLDSTIMRAVYRWKYSKLKDGG
;
A
#
# COMPACT_ATOMS: atom_id res chain seq x y z
N MET A 1 25.06 -16.04 -25.69
CA MET A 1 24.01 -15.12 -25.20
C MET A 1 23.52 -15.72 -23.91
N THR A 2 24.09 -15.29 -22.79
CA THR A 2 23.71 -15.76 -21.46
C THR A 2 22.33 -15.20 -21.16
N GLU A 3 21.38 -16.07 -20.81
CA GLU A 3 20.12 -15.68 -20.19
C GLU A 3 20.45 -14.67 -19.08
N THR A 4 19.92 -13.46 -19.19
CA THR A 4 20.01 -12.46 -18.13
C THR A 4 19.14 -12.98 -16.99
N GLU A 5 19.77 -13.66 -16.03
CA GLU A 5 19.15 -14.06 -14.78
C GLU A 5 18.63 -12.78 -14.10
N THR A 6 17.30 -12.67 -13.97
CA THR A 6 16.64 -11.53 -13.34
C THR A 6 17.08 -11.47 -11.88
N ASP A 7 17.48 -10.29 -11.38
CA ASP A 7 17.86 -10.14 -9.96
C ASP A 7 16.70 -10.62 -9.07
N PRO A 8 16.96 -11.47 -8.05
CA PRO A 8 15.91 -12.03 -7.20
C PRO A 8 14.97 -10.98 -6.62
N LEU A 9 15.49 -9.78 -6.27
CA LEU A 9 14.67 -8.71 -5.70
C LEU A 9 13.64 -8.18 -6.70
N ILE A 10 13.99 -8.14 -7.99
CA ILE A 10 13.08 -7.69 -9.06
C ILE A 10 12.04 -8.77 -9.35
N ALA A 11 12.44 -10.04 -9.40
CA ALA A 11 11.52 -11.15 -9.57
C ALA A 11 10.47 -11.18 -8.43
N THR A 12 10.92 -11.05 -7.18
CA THR A 12 10.04 -10.95 -6.01
C THR A 12 9.08 -9.77 -6.08
N ALA A 13 9.55 -8.59 -6.54
CA ALA A 13 8.70 -7.42 -6.67
C ALA A 13 7.59 -7.63 -7.72
N GLN A 14 7.92 -8.25 -8.86
CA GLN A 14 6.97 -8.59 -9.91
C GLN A 14 5.96 -9.64 -9.47
N GLU A 15 6.39 -10.62 -8.67
CA GLU A 15 5.50 -11.63 -8.09
C GLU A 15 4.53 -11.02 -7.07
N LEU A 16 5.02 -10.19 -6.15
CA LEU A 16 4.16 -9.47 -5.20
C LEU A 16 3.15 -8.57 -5.90
N LEU A 17 3.54 -7.93 -7.01
CA LEU A 17 2.63 -7.12 -7.84
C LEU A 17 1.56 -7.99 -8.51
N SER A 18 1.95 -9.13 -9.07
CA SER A 18 1.05 -10.10 -9.69
C SER A 18 0.04 -10.67 -8.69
N ALA A 19 0.49 -10.91 -7.45
CA ALA A 19 -0.32 -11.35 -6.32
C ALA A 19 -1.18 -10.24 -5.69
N ARG A 20 -1.07 -8.99 -6.16
CA ARG A 20 -1.78 -7.80 -5.64
C ARG A 20 -1.48 -7.49 -4.16
N LEU A 21 -0.31 -7.88 -3.67
CA LEU A 21 0.17 -7.57 -2.32
C LEU A 21 0.87 -6.21 -2.25
N VAL A 22 1.35 -5.74 -3.40
CA VAL A 22 1.75 -4.35 -3.64
C VAL A 22 0.93 -3.78 -4.79
N ALA A 23 0.77 -2.46 -4.82
CA ALA A 23 0.05 -1.77 -5.88
C ALA A 23 0.90 -0.62 -6.41
N ARG A 24 1.05 -0.52 -7.75
CA ARG A 24 1.89 0.48 -8.41
C ARG A 24 3.30 0.54 -7.80
N THR A 25 3.64 1.68 -7.21
CA THR A 25 4.93 1.96 -6.59
C THR A 25 4.83 1.99 -5.06
N TRP A 26 3.71 1.56 -4.48
CA TRP A 26 3.56 1.38 -3.03
C TRP A 26 4.15 0.02 -2.62
N GLY A 27 4.64 -0.05 -1.38
CA GLY A 27 5.56 -1.10 -0.97
C GLY A 27 7.01 -0.79 -1.37
N ASN A 28 7.93 -1.61 -0.88
CA ASN A 28 9.34 -1.57 -1.26
C ASN A 28 10.03 -2.84 -0.78
N LEU A 29 11.11 -3.21 -1.46
CA LEU A 29 11.86 -4.42 -1.16
C LEU A 29 13.34 -4.09 -1.05
N SER A 30 14.04 -4.80 -0.17
CA SER A 30 15.50 -4.73 -0.10
C SER A 30 16.16 -6.09 0.07
N ARG A 31 17.43 -6.15 -0.35
CA ARG A 31 18.35 -7.27 -0.13
C ARG A 31 19.63 -6.77 0.50
N ARG A 32 20.04 -7.37 1.62
CA ARG A 32 21.32 -7.09 2.28
C ARG A 32 22.44 -7.41 1.31
N LEU A 33 23.34 -6.45 1.10
CA LEU A 33 24.45 -6.56 0.16
C LEU A 33 25.75 -6.87 0.90
N SER A 34 25.97 -6.23 2.05
CA SER A 34 27.14 -6.42 2.90
C SER A 34 26.79 -6.21 4.38
N PRO A 35 27.76 -6.37 5.31
CA PRO A 35 27.57 -6.00 6.71
C PRO A 35 27.26 -4.51 6.94
N GLU A 36 27.45 -3.65 5.93
CA GLU A 36 27.32 -2.19 6.05
C GLU A 36 26.31 -1.59 5.05
N SER A 37 25.75 -2.38 4.13
CA SER A 37 24.91 -1.90 3.03
C SER A 37 23.85 -2.89 2.56
N TYR A 38 22.88 -2.38 1.81
CA TYR A 38 21.82 -3.15 1.16
C TYR A 38 21.37 -2.50 -0.14
N LEU A 39 20.84 -3.31 -1.07
CA LEU A 39 20.12 -2.84 -2.24
C LEU A 39 18.65 -2.66 -1.91
N ILE A 40 18.02 -1.57 -2.36
CA ILE A 40 16.59 -1.30 -2.19
C ILE A 40 15.97 -0.83 -3.50
N THR A 41 14.67 -1.11 -3.66
CA THR A 41 13.89 -0.58 -4.79
C THR A 41 13.91 0.97 -4.80
N PRO A 42 14.03 1.59 -6.00
CA PRO A 42 14.00 3.04 -6.14
C PRO A 42 12.61 3.62 -5.90
N SER A 43 12.56 4.90 -5.52
CA SER A 43 11.30 5.61 -5.29
C SER A 43 10.53 5.85 -6.60
N GLY A 44 9.31 5.32 -6.70
CA GLY A 44 8.37 5.69 -7.77
C GLY A 44 8.60 4.98 -9.11
N ARG A 45 9.42 3.94 -9.16
CA ARG A 45 9.64 3.11 -10.35
C ARG A 45 8.61 1.99 -10.41
N ASP A 46 8.10 1.69 -11.60
CA ASP A 46 7.24 0.52 -11.83
C ASP A 46 8.06 -0.78 -11.70
N TYR A 47 7.55 -1.76 -10.94
CA TYR A 47 8.22 -3.06 -10.75
C TYR A 47 8.35 -3.87 -12.05
N ASN A 48 7.45 -3.68 -13.02
CA ASN A 48 7.52 -4.36 -14.32
C ASN A 48 8.57 -3.76 -15.26
N GLU A 49 8.93 -2.50 -15.06
CA GLU A 49 9.93 -1.78 -15.88
C GLU A 49 11.29 -1.69 -15.18
N MET A 50 11.42 -2.27 -13.99
CA MET A 50 12.63 -2.20 -13.18
C MET A 50 13.71 -3.15 -13.73
N ALA A 51 14.90 -2.61 -13.93
CA ALA A 51 16.09 -3.38 -14.30
C ALA A 51 17.08 -3.47 -13.13
N PRO A 52 18.04 -4.43 -13.12
CA PRO A 52 19.01 -4.56 -12.04
C PRO A 52 19.80 -3.28 -11.71
N HIS A 53 20.09 -2.45 -12.71
CA HIS A 53 20.78 -1.17 -12.53
C HIS A 53 19.89 -0.07 -11.93
N ASP A 54 18.58 -0.30 -11.83
CA ASP A 54 17.66 0.62 -11.15
C ASP A 54 17.67 0.45 -9.62
N LEU A 55 18.21 -0.67 -9.11
CA LEU A 55 18.33 -0.91 -7.68
C LEU A 55 19.36 0.04 -7.06
N VAL A 56 19.03 0.58 -5.88
CA VAL A 56 19.85 1.60 -5.22
C VAL A 56 20.56 0.99 -4.02
N GLU A 57 21.88 1.12 -3.98
CA GLU A 57 22.67 0.75 -2.80
C GLU A 57 22.56 1.83 -1.72
N VAL A 58 22.25 1.42 -0.50
CA VAL A 58 22.12 2.28 0.69
C VAL A 58 23.00 1.74 1.80
N THR A 59 23.80 2.62 2.41
CA THR A 59 24.61 2.29 3.58
C THR A 59 23.75 2.36 4.84
N PHE A 60 24.13 1.66 5.92
CA PHE A 60 23.39 1.76 7.19
C PHE A 60 23.44 3.15 7.84
N ASP A 61 24.36 4.01 7.42
CA ASP A 61 24.39 5.42 7.84
C ASP A 61 23.34 6.28 7.11
N GLY A 62 22.69 5.72 6.08
CA GLY A 62 21.56 6.30 5.37
C GLY A 62 21.93 7.04 4.08
N ASP A 63 23.20 7.02 3.71
CA ASP A 63 23.72 7.49 2.43
C ASP A 63 23.42 6.47 1.32
N TRP A 64 23.35 6.93 0.07
CA TRP A 64 23.12 6.04 -1.07
C TRP A 64 24.05 6.34 -2.23
N ILE A 65 24.25 5.35 -3.09
CA ILE A 65 25.14 5.42 -4.25
C ILE A 65 24.30 5.47 -5.52
N GLY A 66 24.66 6.36 -6.45
CA GLY A 66 24.00 6.53 -7.74
C GLY A 66 22.97 7.65 -7.80
N ASP A 67 22.41 7.86 -9.00
CA ASP A 67 21.54 9.00 -9.31
C ASP A 67 20.07 8.75 -8.96
N LEU A 68 19.66 7.49 -8.88
CA LEU A 68 18.29 7.12 -8.53
C LEU A 68 18.06 7.27 -7.04
N LYS A 69 16.93 7.90 -6.71
CA LYS A 69 16.53 8.07 -5.31
C LYS A 69 16.03 6.73 -4.76
N PRO A 70 16.55 6.25 -3.61
CA PRO A 70 16.03 5.05 -2.97
C PRO A 70 14.60 5.26 -2.47
N SER A 71 13.89 4.19 -2.12
CA SER A 71 12.60 4.28 -1.44
C SER A 71 12.64 5.26 -0.26
N GLY A 72 11.54 5.99 -0.06
CA GLY A 72 11.38 6.88 1.09
C GLY A 72 11.48 6.15 2.43
N GLU A 73 11.22 4.84 2.43
CA GLU A 73 11.20 3.99 3.62
C GLU A 73 12.50 3.22 3.84
N ARG A 74 13.59 3.59 3.16
CA ARG A 74 14.91 3.02 3.41
C ARG A 74 15.30 3.04 4.90
N GLY A 75 14.87 4.06 5.65
CA GLY A 75 15.13 4.15 7.09
C GLY A 75 14.50 3.01 7.90
N LEU A 76 13.31 2.53 7.50
CA LEU A 76 12.66 1.37 8.10
C LEU A 76 13.47 0.10 7.85
N HIS A 77 13.94 -0.09 6.61
CA HIS A 77 14.80 -1.22 6.23
C HIS A 77 16.13 -1.20 6.98
N THR A 78 16.76 -0.02 7.10
CA THR A 78 17.98 0.15 7.92
C THR A 78 17.73 -0.25 9.37
N THR A 79 16.62 0.16 9.98
CA THR A 79 16.27 -0.23 11.34
C THR A 79 16.12 -1.75 11.44
N ILE A 80 15.33 -2.39 10.58
CA ILE A 80 15.13 -3.84 10.62
C ILE A 80 16.47 -4.58 10.44
N TYR A 81 17.31 -4.19 9.50
CA TYR A 81 18.62 -4.83 9.31
C TYR A 81 19.57 -4.63 10.49
N ARG A 82 19.45 -3.55 11.25
CA ARG A 82 20.25 -3.34 12.48
C ARG A 82 19.75 -4.20 13.63
N GLU A 83 18.43 -4.32 13.80
CA GLU A 83 17.84 -5.15 14.85
C GLU A 83 17.93 -6.65 14.53
N ARG A 84 17.96 -7.03 13.24
CA ARG A 84 17.97 -8.41 12.76
C ARG A 84 19.12 -8.67 11.81
N GLY A 85 20.26 -9.07 12.39
CA GLY A 85 21.46 -9.44 11.65
C GLY A 85 21.28 -10.68 10.74
N ASP A 86 20.29 -11.52 11.03
CA ASP A 86 19.91 -12.70 10.25
C ASP A 86 19.04 -12.37 9.02
N ALA A 87 18.39 -11.20 8.99
CA ALA A 87 17.59 -10.79 7.84
C ALA A 87 18.48 -10.51 6.61
N LYS A 88 18.20 -11.21 5.51
CA LYS A 88 18.79 -10.98 4.18
C LYS A 88 17.86 -10.20 3.27
N PHE A 89 16.56 -10.44 3.35
CA PHE A 89 15.53 -9.77 2.57
C PHE A 89 14.50 -9.12 3.46
N ILE A 90 13.97 -7.99 3.00
CA ILE A 90 12.84 -7.31 3.61
C ILE A 90 11.84 -6.98 2.50
N ILE A 91 10.59 -7.35 2.71
CA ILE A 91 9.48 -6.94 1.85
C ILE A 91 8.51 -6.09 2.67
N HIS A 92 8.18 -4.90 2.15
CA HIS A 92 7.12 -4.06 2.67
C HIS A 92 5.97 -4.04 1.66
N THR A 93 4.78 -4.41 2.13
CA THR A 93 3.59 -4.63 1.31
C THR A 93 2.42 -3.78 1.81
N HIS A 94 1.44 -3.56 0.94
CA HIS A 94 0.27 -2.71 1.17
C HIS A 94 -1.02 -3.53 1.04
N GLN A 95 -0.97 -4.75 1.57
CA GLN A 95 -1.95 -5.81 1.36
C GLN A 95 -3.34 -5.38 1.85
N PRO A 96 -4.41 -5.58 1.07
CA PRO A 96 -5.73 -5.08 1.41
C PRO A 96 -6.26 -5.42 2.81
N TYR A 97 -6.26 -6.71 3.16
CA TYR A 97 -6.87 -7.20 4.40
C TYR A 97 -5.92 -7.00 5.58
N ALA A 98 -4.62 -7.25 5.41
CA ALA A 98 -3.64 -6.99 6.46
C ALA A 98 -3.60 -5.51 6.86
N SER A 99 -3.64 -4.59 5.88
CA SER A 99 -3.71 -3.15 6.15
C SER A 99 -4.99 -2.77 6.89
N ALA A 100 -6.13 -3.39 6.54
CA ALA A 100 -7.40 -3.14 7.22
C ALA A 100 -7.37 -3.61 8.70
N LEU A 101 -6.83 -4.80 8.97
CA LEU A 101 -6.70 -5.32 10.34
C LEU A 101 -5.67 -4.58 11.19
N SER A 102 -4.70 -3.91 10.57
CA SER A 102 -3.73 -3.07 11.29
C SER A 102 -4.38 -1.96 12.13
N LEU A 103 -5.66 -1.64 11.90
CA LEU A 103 -6.42 -0.69 12.72
C LEU A 103 -6.84 -1.26 14.09
N GLY A 104 -6.77 -2.58 14.25
CA GLY A 104 -7.02 -3.28 15.50
C GLY A 104 -5.82 -3.29 16.43
N GLY A 105 -5.62 -4.42 17.11
CA GLY A 105 -4.39 -4.72 17.85
C GLY A 105 -3.79 -6.02 17.31
N ASP A 106 -2.86 -6.55 18.08
CA ASP A 106 -2.21 -7.84 17.82
C ASP A 106 -3.22 -8.96 17.52
N LEU A 107 -2.84 -9.87 16.62
CA LEU A 107 -3.67 -10.98 16.18
C LEU A 107 -3.02 -12.31 16.57
N ASP A 108 -3.81 -13.21 17.15
CA ASP A 108 -3.38 -14.59 17.38
C ASP A 108 -3.30 -15.34 16.04
N LEU A 109 -2.17 -16.02 15.81
CA LEU A 109 -1.95 -16.78 14.59
C LEU A 109 -2.30 -18.27 14.76
N PRO A 110 -2.89 -18.90 13.74
CA PRO A 110 -2.93 -20.36 13.61
C PRO A 110 -1.52 -20.97 13.70
N SER A 111 -1.41 -22.20 14.20
CA SER A 111 -0.11 -22.80 14.55
C SER A 111 0.87 -22.92 13.38
N ASP A 112 0.36 -23.16 12.17
CA ASP A 112 1.14 -23.22 10.93
C ASP A 112 1.71 -21.85 10.53
N LEU A 113 0.89 -20.80 10.59
CA LEU A 113 1.35 -19.43 10.38
C LEU A 113 2.29 -18.96 11.48
N ALA A 114 2.00 -19.28 12.74
CA ALA A 114 2.82 -18.93 13.88
C ALA A 114 4.25 -19.52 13.75
N ALA A 115 4.35 -20.78 13.33
CA ALA A 115 5.64 -21.44 13.09
C ALA A 115 6.46 -20.72 12.01
N ARG A 116 5.80 -20.28 10.93
CA ARG A 116 6.45 -19.52 9.86
C ARG A 116 6.79 -18.11 10.29
N VAL A 117 5.92 -17.40 11.00
CA VAL A 117 6.18 -16.03 11.48
C VAL A 117 7.23 -15.99 12.60
N GLY A 118 7.45 -17.12 13.29
CA GLY A 118 8.35 -17.22 14.43
C GLY A 118 7.75 -16.66 15.72
N SER A 119 6.43 -16.47 15.76
CA SER A 119 5.69 -15.98 16.92
C SER A 119 4.24 -16.46 16.84
N SER A 120 3.60 -16.72 17.99
CA SER A 120 2.16 -17.05 18.04
C SER A 120 1.27 -15.84 17.79
N VAL A 121 1.86 -14.64 17.73
CA VAL A 121 1.18 -13.37 17.57
C VAL A 121 1.72 -12.66 16.33
N LEU A 122 0.82 -12.13 15.51
CA LEU A 122 1.12 -11.14 14.49
C LEU A 122 0.98 -9.74 15.10
N PRO A 123 2.09 -9.06 15.45
CA PRO A 123 2.01 -7.77 16.12
C PRO A 123 1.56 -6.64 15.20
N VAL A 124 0.89 -5.65 15.80
CA VAL A 124 0.58 -4.37 15.17
C VAL A 124 1.46 -3.29 15.77
N ALA A 125 2.44 -2.82 14.99
CA ALA A 125 3.24 -1.67 15.34
C ALA A 125 2.39 -0.40 15.43
N GLU A 126 2.66 0.40 16.46
CA GLU A 126 1.96 1.66 16.71
C GLU A 126 2.10 2.67 15.55
N TYR A 127 1.10 3.54 15.44
CA TYR A 127 1.03 4.47 14.30
C TYR A 127 2.19 5.47 14.30
N GLY A 128 2.90 5.50 13.17
CA GLY A 128 3.85 6.54 12.81
C GLY A 128 3.68 6.94 11.35
N LEU A 129 3.85 8.23 11.06
CA LEU A 129 3.86 8.72 9.68
C LEU A 129 4.93 7.96 8.87
N PRO A 130 4.66 7.60 7.59
CA PRO A 130 5.64 6.94 6.73
C PRO A 130 6.96 7.71 6.67
N SER A 131 8.08 6.97 6.62
CA SER A 131 9.44 7.53 6.60
C SER A 131 9.87 8.30 7.86
N THR A 132 9.15 8.18 8.98
CA THR A 132 9.53 8.84 10.26
C THR A 132 10.19 7.88 11.25
N LYS A 133 11.08 8.42 12.10
CA LYS A 133 11.69 7.65 13.19
C LYS A 133 10.66 7.04 14.15
N LYS A 134 9.48 7.66 14.30
CA LYS A 134 8.39 7.12 15.12
C LYS A 134 7.91 5.76 14.59
N LEU A 135 7.71 5.64 13.27
CA LEU A 135 7.35 4.38 12.64
C LEU A 135 8.46 3.33 12.81
N HIS A 136 9.72 3.74 12.59
CA HIS A 136 10.85 2.82 12.72
C HIS A 136 10.96 2.24 14.15
N GLN A 137 10.82 3.10 15.17
CA GLN A 137 10.84 2.68 16.56
C GLN A 137 9.67 1.75 16.88
N ALA A 138 8.46 2.07 16.43
CA ALA A 138 7.29 1.22 16.67
C ALA A 138 7.44 -0.19 16.07
N VAL A 139 8.05 -0.31 14.88
CA VAL A 139 8.34 -1.60 14.26
C VAL A 139 9.45 -2.35 15.03
N ALA A 140 10.49 -1.64 15.47
CA ALA A 140 11.54 -2.24 16.31
C ALA A 140 10.96 -2.76 17.64
N ASP A 141 10.12 -1.97 18.31
CA ASP A 141 9.48 -2.37 19.57
C ASP A 141 8.60 -3.62 19.37
N ALA A 142 7.73 -3.62 18.36
CA ALA A 142 6.88 -4.77 18.02
C ALA A 142 7.70 -6.05 17.76
N MET A 143 8.82 -5.91 17.05
CA MET A 143 9.77 -6.99 16.77
C MET A 143 10.43 -7.52 18.05
N TRP A 144 10.94 -6.65 18.92
CA TRP A 144 11.58 -7.02 20.19
C TRP A 144 10.60 -7.67 21.17
N HIS A 145 9.35 -7.21 21.19
CA HIS A 145 8.33 -7.73 22.10
C HIS A 145 7.83 -9.12 21.72
N THR A 146 7.79 -9.45 20.42
CA THR A 146 7.15 -10.69 19.94
C THR A 146 8.12 -11.69 19.32
N GLY A 147 9.32 -11.25 18.92
CA GLY A 147 10.24 -12.02 18.08
C GLY A 147 9.77 -12.20 16.63
N SER A 148 8.60 -11.66 16.28
CA SER A 148 7.94 -11.86 14.99
C SER A 148 8.78 -11.31 13.85
N ARG A 149 8.82 -12.05 12.73
CA ARG A 149 9.40 -11.57 11.46
C ARG A 149 8.39 -11.00 10.47
N ALA A 150 7.12 -10.93 10.87
CA ALA A 150 6.05 -10.27 10.13
C ALA A 150 5.33 -9.29 11.07
N ILE A 151 5.18 -8.04 10.65
CA ILE A 151 4.65 -6.97 11.51
C ILE A 151 3.66 -6.15 10.68
N LEU A 152 2.45 -5.99 11.21
CA LEU A 152 1.49 -5.04 10.66
C LEU A 152 1.85 -3.63 11.17
N MET A 153 1.76 -2.63 10.31
CA MET A 153 1.97 -1.23 10.66
C MET A 153 0.62 -0.54 10.67
N ARG A 154 0.19 -0.05 11.85
CA ARG A 154 -1.13 0.56 12.05
C ARG A 154 -1.41 1.60 10.96
N ALA A 155 -2.53 1.45 10.26
CA ALA A 155 -3.01 2.35 9.21
C ALA A 155 -2.09 2.50 7.98
N HIS A 156 -1.23 1.50 7.71
CA HIS A 156 -0.23 1.58 6.64
C HIS A 156 -0.17 0.29 5.80
N GLY A 157 0.42 -0.78 6.31
CA GLY A 157 0.70 -2.00 5.55
C GLY A 157 1.37 -3.06 6.41
N ALA A 158 2.12 -3.97 5.80
CA ALA A 158 2.87 -5.00 6.50
C ALA A 158 4.35 -4.95 6.11
N VAL A 159 5.21 -5.37 7.03
CA VAL A 159 6.64 -5.59 6.75
C VAL A 159 7.02 -6.99 7.19
N LEU A 160 7.70 -7.71 6.30
CA LEU A 160 8.19 -9.06 6.54
C LEU A 160 9.67 -9.12 6.20
N PHE A 161 10.42 -9.94 6.93
CA PHE A 161 11.86 -10.10 6.69
C PHE A 161 12.34 -11.52 6.99
N GLY A 162 13.40 -11.93 6.30
CA GLY A 162 13.86 -13.31 6.32
C GLY A 162 15.08 -13.56 5.45
N GLU A 163 15.42 -14.82 5.24
CA GLU A 163 16.59 -15.24 4.47
C GLU A 163 16.31 -15.49 2.99
N ASP A 164 15.09 -15.91 2.68
CA ASP A 164 14.67 -16.36 1.36
C ASP A 164 13.49 -15.50 0.87
N PRO A 165 13.62 -14.80 -0.27
CA PRO A 165 12.57 -13.94 -0.76
C PRO A 165 11.34 -14.70 -1.27
N GLU A 166 11.50 -15.92 -1.81
CA GLU A 166 10.36 -16.74 -2.29
C GLU A 166 9.48 -17.15 -1.09
N GLU A 167 10.11 -17.60 0.00
CA GLU A 167 9.42 -17.91 1.24
C GLU A 167 8.69 -16.71 1.85
N LEU A 168 9.27 -15.51 1.74
CA LEU A 168 8.62 -14.28 2.19
C LEU A 168 7.39 -13.92 1.35
N VAL A 169 7.40 -14.17 0.03
CA VAL A 169 6.21 -13.98 -0.81
C VAL A 169 5.12 -14.94 -0.37
N ASP A 170 5.44 -16.23 -0.23
CA ASP A 170 4.51 -17.24 0.24
C ASP A 170 3.93 -16.88 1.61
N LEU A 171 4.75 -16.34 2.52
CA LEU A 171 4.32 -15.92 3.85
C LEU A 171 3.39 -14.72 3.77
N ALA A 172 3.72 -13.72 2.95
CA ALA A 172 2.86 -12.56 2.72
C ALA A 172 1.50 -12.98 2.14
N GLN A 173 1.48 -13.88 1.15
CA GLN A 173 0.22 -14.40 0.58
C GLN A 173 -0.61 -15.14 1.64
N SER A 174 0.03 -16.01 2.43
CA SER A 174 -0.66 -16.78 3.47
C SER A 174 -1.24 -15.88 4.58
N LEU A 175 -0.48 -14.85 4.98
CA LEU A 175 -0.97 -13.84 5.92
C LEU A 175 -2.15 -13.05 5.35
N GLU A 176 -2.13 -12.70 4.07
CA GLU A 176 -3.24 -11.97 3.45
C GLU A 176 -4.50 -12.83 3.37
N VAL A 177 -4.38 -14.14 3.08
CA VAL A 177 -5.51 -15.08 3.12
C VAL A 177 -6.10 -15.15 4.54
N PHE A 178 -5.26 -15.35 5.56
CA PHE A 178 -5.69 -15.36 6.95
C PHE A 178 -6.38 -14.03 7.34
N CYS A 179 -5.79 -12.90 6.96
CA CYS A 179 -6.39 -11.59 7.22
C CYS A 179 -7.74 -11.43 6.50
N ALA A 180 -7.88 -11.97 5.29
CA ALA A 180 -9.14 -11.95 4.55
C ALA A 180 -10.25 -12.74 5.26
N GLU A 181 -9.92 -13.90 5.82
CA GLU A 181 -10.85 -14.71 6.63
C GLU A 181 -11.30 -13.93 7.87
N VAL A 182 -10.35 -13.40 8.65
CA VAL A 182 -10.65 -12.63 9.87
C VAL A 182 -11.50 -11.39 9.56
N VAL A 183 -11.20 -10.66 8.49
CA VAL A 183 -11.99 -9.49 8.08
C VAL A 183 -13.39 -9.90 7.63
N THR A 184 -13.52 -11.01 6.91
CA THR A 184 -14.82 -11.53 6.46
C THR A 184 -15.69 -11.88 7.66
N ASP A 185 -15.13 -12.59 8.64
CA ASP A 185 -15.83 -12.97 9.87
C ASP A 185 -16.23 -11.73 10.70
N LEU A 186 -15.34 -10.74 10.77
CA LEU A 186 -15.55 -9.53 11.57
C LEU A 186 -16.57 -8.54 10.96
N THR A 187 -16.66 -8.49 9.63
CA THR A 187 -17.37 -7.39 8.94
C THR A 187 -18.51 -7.84 8.03
N GLY A 188 -18.54 -9.12 7.62
CA GLY A 188 -19.46 -9.62 6.60
C GLY A 188 -19.40 -8.84 5.28
N ALA A 189 -18.25 -8.23 4.95
CA ALA A 189 -18.15 -7.29 3.85
C ALA A 189 -18.31 -7.97 2.48
N GLU A 190 -19.35 -7.60 1.74
CA GLU A 190 -19.52 -7.99 0.33
C GLU A 190 -18.70 -7.07 -0.59
N THR A 191 -17.63 -7.63 -1.15
CA THR A 191 -16.67 -6.88 -1.96
C THR A 191 -16.96 -6.92 -3.47
N CYS A 192 -17.85 -7.81 -3.93
CA CYS A 192 -18.11 -8.02 -5.35
C CYS A 192 -19.09 -6.98 -5.92
N GLY A 193 -18.78 -6.44 -7.09
CA GLY A 193 -19.60 -5.47 -7.81
C GLY A 193 -19.20 -5.40 -9.28
N SER A 194 -20.01 -4.75 -10.10
CA SER A 194 -19.72 -4.49 -11.50
C SER A 194 -18.82 -3.27 -11.64
N VAL A 195 -17.85 -3.36 -12.54
CA VAL A 195 -16.91 -2.29 -12.86
C VAL A 195 -17.12 -1.83 -14.29
N ARG A 196 -17.30 -0.53 -14.48
CA ARG A 196 -17.42 0.10 -15.81
C ARG A 196 -16.30 1.12 -15.99
N ARG A 197 -15.68 1.11 -17.17
CA ARG A 197 -14.56 2.00 -17.51
C ARG A 197 -15.00 2.97 -18.59
N PHE A 198 -14.68 4.23 -18.41
CA PHE A 198 -15.01 5.33 -19.30
C PHE A 198 -13.75 6.13 -19.56
N VAL A 199 -13.46 6.42 -20.82
CA VAL A 199 -12.32 7.25 -21.23
C VAL A 199 -12.86 8.47 -21.95
N ARG A 200 -12.20 9.61 -21.76
CA ARG A 200 -12.45 10.79 -22.56
C ARG A 200 -11.85 10.54 -23.94
N ASP A 201 -12.69 10.30 -24.93
CA ASP A 201 -12.27 10.19 -26.32
C ASP A 201 -12.87 11.32 -27.18
N GLY A 202 -12.32 11.52 -28.37
CA GLY A 202 -12.72 12.59 -29.29
C GLY A 202 -14.10 12.39 -29.92
N PHE A 203 -14.80 11.28 -29.63
CA PHE A 203 -16.09 10.93 -30.22
C PHE A 203 -17.28 11.34 -29.34
N GLY A 204 -17.03 11.92 -28.17
CA GLY A 204 -18.05 12.48 -27.27
C GLY A 204 -17.91 11.97 -25.83
N LEU A 205 -18.62 12.60 -24.90
CA LEU A 205 -18.56 12.21 -23.49
C LEU A 205 -19.62 11.14 -23.16
N PRO A 206 -19.25 10.03 -22.48
CA PRO A 206 -20.21 8.99 -22.09
C PRO A 206 -21.37 9.53 -21.26
N PRO A 207 -22.65 9.35 -21.65
CA PRO A 207 -23.80 9.99 -20.99
C PRO A 207 -23.91 9.70 -19.49
N GLN A 208 -23.44 8.54 -19.04
CA GLN A 208 -23.51 8.12 -17.63
C GLN A 208 -22.60 8.98 -16.73
N VAL A 209 -21.48 9.48 -17.27
CA VAL A 209 -20.43 10.20 -16.53
C VAL A 209 -20.10 11.57 -17.14
N VAL A 210 -20.87 12.04 -18.12
CA VAL A 210 -20.66 13.34 -18.81
C VAL A 210 -20.56 14.50 -17.82
N HIS A 211 -21.42 14.52 -16.81
CA HIS A 211 -21.42 15.54 -15.77
C HIS A 211 -20.14 15.54 -14.91
N ILE A 212 -19.43 14.41 -14.83
CA ILE A 212 -18.13 14.29 -14.16
C ILE A 212 -17.05 14.90 -15.04
N PHE A 213 -16.96 14.47 -16.31
CA PHE A 213 -15.97 14.99 -17.25
C PHE A 213 -16.11 16.50 -17.49
N MET A 214 -17.33 17.03 -17.49
CA MET A 214 -17.56 18.48 -17.60
C MET A 214 -17.09 19.28 -16.38
N ARG A 215 -17.04 18.68 -15.19
CA ARG A 215 -16.59 19.34 -13.94
C ARG A 215 -15.12 19.09 -13.61
N ARG A 216 -14.53 18.06 -14.21
CA ARG A 216 -13.17 17.60 -13.98
C ARG A 216 -12.48 17.44 -15.34
N GLU A 217 -12.01 18.57 -15.86
CA GLU A 217 -11.26 18.64 -17.11
C GLU A 217 -9.93 17.87 -17.04
N ASP A 218 -9.36 17.76 -15.85
CA ASP A 218 -8.18 16.97 -15.53
C ASP A 218 -8.41 15.45 -15.59
N ALA A 219 -9.68 15.00 -15.58
CA ALA A 219 -10.01 13.59 -15.70
C ALA A 219 -10.06 13.15 -17.17
N GLY A 220 -9.07 12.34 -17.57
CA GLY A 220 -9.04 11.63 -18.85
C GLY A 220 -9.72 10.26 -18.77
N ALA A 221 -9.88 9.68 -17.58
CA ALA A 221 -10.65 8.46 -17.38
C ALA A 221 -11.50 8.49 -16.10
N VAL A 222 -12.59 7.73 -16.13
CA VAL A 222 -13.50 7.49 -15.00
C VAL A 222 -13.79 6.01 -14.89
N ILE A 223 -13.69 5.44 -13.69
CA ILE A 223 -14.12 4.07 -13.39
C ILE A 223 -15.32 4.13 -12.44
N GLY A 224 -16.42 3.50 -12.82
CA GLY A 224 -17.58 3.30 -11.95
C GLY A 224 -17.55 1.91 -11.30
N ASP A 225 -17.70 1.85 -9.98
CA ASP A 225 -17.79 0.61 -9.21
C ASP A 225 -19.09 0.63 -8.37
N ASP A 226 -19.93 -0.39 -8.52
CA ASP A 226 -21.18 -0.53 -7.77
C ASP A 226 -21.16 -1.59 -6.68
N SER A 227 -19.96 -1.96 -6.20
CA SER A 227 -19.82 -2.90 -5.07
C SER A 227 -20.53 -2.40 -3.80
N PRO A 228 -21.26 -3.30 -3.09
CA PRO A 228 -21.94 -2.97 -1.85
C PRO A 228 -21.01 -2.30 -0.83
N LEU A 229 -19.78 -2.81 -0.68
CA LEU A 229 -18.74 -2.24 0.18
C LEU A 229 -18.60 -0.72 0.02
N LEU A 230 -18.49 -0.21 -1.21
CA LEU A 230 -18.31 1.22 -1.44
C LEU A 230 -19.62 1.98 -1.22
N LEU A 231 -20.75 1.41 -1.65
CA LEU A 231 -22.04 2.08 -1.60
C LEU A 231 -22.55 2.33 -0.17
N GLU A 232 -22.07 1.58 0.82
CA GLU A 232 -22.31 1.86 2.25
C GLU A 232 -21.89 3.29 2.65
N PHE A 233 -20.84 3.83 2.02
CA PHE A 233 -20.28 5.14 2.35
C PHE A 233 -20.87 6.28 1.50
N ARG A 234 -21.84 6.03 0.62
CA ARG A 234 -22.32 7.06 -0.33
C ARG A 234 -23.00 8.26 0.35
N GLU A 235 -23.64 8.03 1.50
CA GLU A 235 -24.33 9.07 2.26
C GLU A 235 -23.43 9.66 3.34
N THR A 236 -22.68 8.79 4.03
CA THR A 236 -21.83 9.15 5.16
C THR A 236 -20.44 9.60 4.76
N GLY A 237 -20.04 9.50 3.49
CA GLY A 237 -18.67 9.74 3.01
C GLY A 237 -17.64 8.76 3.57
N LEU A 238 -16.49 8.65 2.91
CA LEU A 238 -15.41 7.74 3.31
C LEU A 238 -14.22 8.55 3.84
N PRO A 239 -13.96 8.59 5.17
CA PRO A 239 -12.77 9.23 5.72
C PRO A 239 -11.51 8.37 5.51
N ALA A 240 -10.33 8.99 5.61
CA ALA A 240 -9.06 8.28 5.50
C ALA A 240 -8.78 7.45 6.75
N TYR A 241 -8.63 6.14 6.56
CA TYR A 241 -8.17 5.18 7.57
C TYR A 241 -6.79 4.64 7.26
N LEU A 242 -6.39 4.63 5.99
CA LEU A 242 -5.08 4.19 5.52
C LEU A 242 -4.30 5.33 4.87
N ASP A 243 -2.98 5.25 4.95
CA ASP A 243 -2.06 6.29 4.50
C ASP A 243 -2.08 6.48 2.98
N ASP A 244 -2.13 5.41 2.20
CA ASP A 244 -2.22 5.44 0.73
C ASP A 244 -3.50 6.13 0.22
N TYR A 245 -4.63 5.91 0.89
CA TYR A 245 -5.87 6.64 0.66
C TYR A 245 -5.73 8.12 1.00
N ALA A 246 -5.10 8.45 2.13
CA ALA A 246 -4.84 9.84 2.50
C ALA A 246 -3.92 10.55 1.49
N GLN A 247 -2.92 9.84 0.96
CA GLN A 247 -2.00 10.33 -0.06
C GLN A 247 -2.72 10.61 -1.39
N LEU A 248 -3.50 9.64 -1.88
CA LEU A 248 -4.09 9.69 -3.22
C LEU A 248 -5.44 10.42 -3.26
N ILE A 249 -6.35 10.10 -2.35
CA ILE A 249 -7.72 10.63 -2.32
C ILE A 249 -7.78 11.87 -1.42
N GLY A 250 -7.21 11.79 -0.23
CA GLY A 250 -7.19 12.85 0.77
C GLY A 250 -7.97 12.51 2.04
N LEU A 251 -8.33 13.54 2.81
CA LEU A 251 -8.95 13.41 4.13
C LEU A 251 -10.25 12.60 4.14
N ARG A 252 -11.08 12.80 3.10
CA ARG A 252 -12.41 12.22 2.99
C ARG A 252 -12.96 12.42 1.59
N ALA A 253 -13.55 11.38 1.03
CA ALA A 253 -14.36 11.48 -0.18
C ALA A 253 -15.87 11.48 0.14
N GLY A 254 -16.65 12.09 -0.75
CA GLY A 254 -18.09 12.24 -0.61
C GLY A 254 -18.74 12.48 -1.97
N LYS A 255 -19.83 13.25 -2.00
CA LYS A 255 -20.56 13.59 -3.24
C LYS A 255 -19.95 14.77 -4.02
N THR A 256 -18.90 15.40 -3.49
CA THR A 256 -18.25 16.58 -4.08
C THR A 256 -17.15 16.18 -5.06
N PHE A 257 -16.79 17.10 -5.97
CA PHE A 257 -15.82 16.86 -7.04
C PHE A 257 -14.36 17.14 -6.64
N GLY A 258 -14.09 17.38 -5.35
CA GLY A 258 -12.79 17.82 -4.84
C GLY A 258 -11.76 16.71 -4.61
N THR A 259 -12.10 15.46 -4.87
CA THR A 259 -11.19 14.31 -4.76
C THR A 259 -11.31 13.41 -5.99
N ASN A 260 -10.42 12.42 -6.10
CA ASN A 260 -10.47 11.42 -7.18
C ASN A 260 -11.45 10.26 -6.90
N LEU A 261 -12.28 10.39 -5.85
CA LEU A 261 -13.42 9.52 -5.57
C LEU A 261 -14.68 10.37 -5.37
N ILE A 262 -15.73 10.04 -6.10
CA ILE A 262 -17.03 10.71 -6.02
C ILE A 262 -18.10 9.65 -5.81
N PHE A 263 -18.87 9.77 -4.72
CA PHE A 263 -20.01 8.89 -4.49
C PHE A 263 -21.23 9.37 -5.26
N GLY A 264 -21.67 8.54 -6.21
CA GLY A 264 -22.95 8.68 -6.88
C GLY A 264 -24.06 7.85 -6.23
N ARG A 265 -25.27 7.93 -6.79
CA ARG A 265 -26.43 7.20 -6.27
C ARG A 265 -26.29 5.67 -6.43
N LYS A 266 -25.75 5.23 -7.57
CA LYS A 266 -25.68 3.81 -7.97
C LYS A 266 -24.26 3.24 -8.03
N ALA A 267 -23.24 4.09 -7.98
CA ALA A 267 -21.85 3.70 -8.08
C ALA A 267 -20.96 4.75 -7.40
N ALA A 268 -19.80 4.32 -6.95
CA ALA A 268 -18.66 5.20 -6.70
C ALA A 268 -17.89 5.41 -8.01
N TYR A 269 -17.44 6.64 -8.25
CA TYR A 269 -16.70 7.01 -9.45
C TYR A 269 -15.28 7.43 -9.09
N PHE A 270 -14.30 6.80 -9.73
CA PHE A 270 -12.87 7.02 -9.55
C PHE A 270 -12.29 7.74 -10.75
N LEU A 271 -11.54 8.81 -10.52
CA LEU A 271 -11.05 9.71 -11.55
C LEU A 271 -9.53 9.64 -11.65
N GLY A 272 -9.00 9.69 -12.86
CA GLY A 272 -7.57 9.77 -13.14
C GLY A 272 -7.29 10.47 -14.47
N ALA A 273 -6.04 10.90 -14.68
CA ALA A 273 -5.61 11.40 -15.98
C ALA A 273 -5.71 10.31 -17.07
N ASP A 274 -5.54 9.06 -16.68
CA ASP A 274 -5.71 7.86 -17.49
C ASP A 274 -6.39 6.75 -16.68
N LEU A 275 -6.60 5.59 -17.32
CA LEU A 275 -7.21 4.42 -16.67
C LEU A 275 -6.36 3.87 -15.51
N ALA A 276 -5.04 3.98 -15.57
CA ALA A 276 -4.15 3.45 -14.54
C ALA A 276 -4.25 4.30 -13.25
N GLU A 277 -4.26 5.64 -13.38
CA GLU A 277 -4.51 6.53 -12.25
C GLU A 277 -5.92 6.34 -11.66
N ALA A 278 -6.94 6.12 -12.51
CA ALA A 278 -8.31 5.88 -12.05
C ALA A 278 -8.46 4.51 -11.34
N GLU A 279 -7.78 3.46 -11.83
CA GLU A 279 -7.75 2.15 -11.18
C GLU A 279 -7.02 2.21 -9.84
N ALA A 280 -5.92 2.97 -9.74
CA ALA A 280 -5.24 3.22 -8.47
C ALA A 280 -6.16 3.86 -7.43
N ALA A 281 -6.92 4.90 -7.85
CA ALA A 281 -7.90 5.56 -7.00
C ALA A 281 -8.98 4.59 -6.51
N ARG A 282 -9.40 3.65 -7.36
CA ARG A 282 -10.34 2.59 -7.03
C ARG A 282 -9.76 1.60 -6.02
N GLU A 283 -8.56 1.09 -6.25
CA GLU A 283 -7.91 0.09 -5.39
C GLU A 283 -7.71 0.59 -3.96
N VAL A 284 -7.07 1.76 -3.79
CA VAL A 284 -6.85 2.33 -2.44
C VAL A 284 -8.17 2.68 -1.75
N SER A 285 -9.20 3.05 -2.51
CA SER A 285 -10.51 3.36 -1.94
C SER A 285 -11.28 2.13 -1.50
N ARG A 286 -11.20 1.01 -2.26
CA ARG A 286 -11.78 -0.27 -1.83
C ARG A 286 -11.07 -0.79 -0.59
N LYS A 287 -9.74 -0.72 -0.57
CA LYS A 287 -8.93 -1.07 0.61
C LYS A 287 -9.32 -0.21 1.83
N ASN A 288 -9.43 1.10 1.66
CA ASN A 288 -9.81 2.00 2.75
C ASN A 288 -11.28 1.83 3.18
N ALA A 289 -12.20 1.46 2.28
CA ALA A 289 -13.58 1.12 2.64
C ALA A 289 -13.65 -0.16 3.49
N LEU A 290 -12.84 -1.16 3.16
CA LEU A 290 -12.67 -2.35 3.98
C LEU A 290 -12.13 -2.00 5.38
N ALA A 291 -11.06 -1.19 5.42
CA ALA A 291 -10.48 -0.69 6.66
C ALA A 291 -11.49 0.10 7.49
N ALA A 292 -12.35 0.90 6.86
CA ALA A 292 -13.42 1.62 7.53
C ALA A 292 -14.47 0.67 8.17
N LYS A 293 -14.78 -0.47 7.54
CA LYS A 293 -15.65 -1.49 8.15
C LYS A 293 -15.00 -2.18 9.34
N VAL A 294 -13.73 -2.57 9.20
CA VAL A 294 -12.94 -3.12 10.32
C VAL A 294 -12.88 -2.12 11.47
N ALA A 295 -12.60 -0.85 11.17
CA ALA A 295 -12.56 0.21 12.17
C ALA A 295 -13.90 0.38 12.91
N ALA A 296 -15.02 0.28 12.20
CA ALA A 296 -16.34 0.31 12.83
C ALA A 296 -16.57 -0.87 13.78
N SER A 297 -16.12 -2.08 13.41
CA SER A 297 -16.22 -3.27 14.28
C SER A 297 -15.28 -3.20 15.50
N LEU A 298 -14.11 -2.57 15.36
CA LEU A 298 -13.07 -2.50 16.41
C LEU A 298 -13.07 -1.20 17.21
N GLY A 299 -13.90 -0.22 16.85
CA GLY A 299 -13.92 1.11 17.48
C GLY A 299 -12.70 1.98 17.15
N ALA A 300 -12.02 1.73 16.02
CA ALA A 300 -10.86 2.50 15.60
C ALA A 300 -11.28 3.84 14.95
N SER A 301 -10.47 4.88 15.17
CA SER A 301 -10.70 6.21 14.57
C SER A 301 -9.99 6.36 13.23
N PRO A 302 -10.50 7.23 12.33
CA PRO A 302 -9.78 7.64 11.13
C PRO A 302 -8.42 8.27 11.45
N LEU A 303 -7.56 8.34 10.43
CA LEU A 303 -6.27 9.00 10.52
C LEU A 303 -6.40 10.46 10.96
N PRO A 304 -5.42 11.00 11.72
CA PRO A 304 -5.40 12.40 12.08
C PRO A 304 -5.43 13.31 10.85
N ARG A 305 -6.22 14.38 10.92
CA ARG A 305 -6.39 15.32 9.80
C ARG A 305 -5.08 16.00 9.38
N LEU A 306 -4.22 16.33 10.34
CA LEU A 306 -2.94 16.98 10.07
C LEU A 306 -2.03 16.04 9.27
N ASP A 307 -1.86 14.82 9.76
CA ASP A 307 -1.04 13.78 9.13
C ASP A 307 -1.52 13.45 7.72
N SER A 308 -2.83 13.29 7.54
CA SER A 308 -3.45 13.07 6.23
C SER A 308 -3.21 14.23 5.26
N THR A 309 -3.21 15.47 5.76
CA THR A 309 -2.93 16.67 4.94
C THR A 309 -1.46 16.73 4.53
N ILE A 310 -0.55 16.41 5.45
CA ILE A 310 0.89 16.34 5.19
C ILE A 310 1.18 15.26 4.15
N MET A 311 0.65 14.05 4.32
CA MET A 311 0.86 12.94 3.39
C MET A 311 0.39 13.27 1.98
N ARG A 312 -0.79 13.90 1.85
CA ARG A 312 -1.30 14.35 0.55
C ARG A 312 -0.41 15.41 -0.10
N ALA A 313 0.11 16.36 0.68
CA ALA A 313 0.99 17.41 0.18
C ALA A 313 2.33 16.82 -0.31
N VAL A 314 2.93 15.93 0.48
CA VAL A 314 4.18 15.22 0.11
C VAL A 314 3.97 14.38 -1.15
N TYR A 315 2.86 13.64 -1.23
CA TYR A 315 2.51 12.83 -2.40
C TYR A 315 2.41 13.69 -3.67
N ARG A 316 1.65 14.78 -3.62
CA ARG A 316 1.50 15.71 -4.76
C ARG A 316 2.82 16.32 -5.20
N TRP A 317 3.68 16.72 -4.26
CA TRP A 317 5.00 17.25 -4.56
C TRP A 317 5.92 16.23 -5.23
N LYS A 318 5.90 14.97 -4.77
CA LYS A 318 6.65 13.88 -5.41
C LYS A 318 6.17 13.63 -6.84
N TYR A 319 4.85 13.55 -7.04
CA TYR A 319 4.27 13.27 -8.36
C TYR A 319 4.40 14.42 -9.36
N SER A 320 4.39 15.69 -8.91
CA SER A 320 4.68 16.81 -9.81
C SER A 320 6.11 16.75 -10.33
N LYS A 321 7.07 16.39 -9.47
CA LYS A 321 8.48 16.23 -9.86
C LYS A 321 8.72 15.09 -10.86
N LEU A 322 7.94 14.01 -10.77
CA LEU A 322 8.01 12.92 -11.74
C LEU A 322 7.48 13.34 -13.12
N LYS A 323 6.42 14.17 -13.17
CA LYS A 323 5.88 14.69 -14.44
C LYS A 323 6.79 15.73 -15.11
N ASP A 324 7.59 16.47 -14.33
CA ASP A 324 8.51 17.49 -14.83
C ASP A 324 9.89 16.93 -15.28
N GLY A 325 10.19 15.66 -14.95
CA GLY A 325 11.50 15.02 -15.16
C GLY A 325 11.50 13.88 -16.19
N GLY A 326 10.41 13.73 -16.97
CA GLY A 326 10.28 12.76 -18.05
C GLY A 326 10.55 13.37 -19.42
#